data_AF-A0A2N4YK46-F1
#
_entry.id   AF-A0A2N4YK46-F1
#
_cell.length_a   1.000
_cell.length_b   1.000
_cell.length_c   1.000
_cell.angle_alpha   90.00
_cell.angle_beta   90.00
_cell.angle_gamma   90.00
#
_symmetry.space_group_name_H-M   'P 1'
#
loop_
_entity.id
_entity.type
_entity.pdbx_description
1 polymer ?
#
loop_
_entity_poly.entity_id
_entity_poly.type
_entity_poly.pdbx_seq_one_letter_code
_entity_poly.pdbx_strand_id
1 'polypeptide(L)'
;MKLKLDIDPDIVAMMTAEVAAGERAVSAAIREAGTGLKAAWRLQITGAGLGPRLARTIRSEQFPKATPSLNAAAVVWSNAPVIVGAHDTGPLIRSKKGFWLSIPTPAAGKSLRGGRITPGEWERRTGLSLRFIYRRRGPSLLVTEGRLNSKGRAVASRSKTGRGLVTAPIFLLVPQVKLPKRLDLARDAERAHDSIVGLIVANWVS
;
A
#
# COMPACT_ATOMS: atom_id res chain seq x y z
N MET A 1 9.64 72.50 21.32
CA MET A 1 10.67 71.51 21.65
C MET A 1 10.65 70.44 20.56
N LYS A 2 11.71 70.32 19.75
CA LYS A 2 11.81 69.29 18.70
C LYS A 2 12.73 68.18 19.22
N LEU A 3 12.16 67.01 19.53
CA LEU A 3 12.93 65.81 19.84
C LEU A 3 13.43 65.24 18.51
N LYS A 4 14.75 65.24 18.32
CA LYS A 4 15.42 64.54 17.23
C LYS A 4 15.69 63.11 17.72
N LEU A 5 14.97 62.15 17.17
CA LEU A 5 15.28 60.73 17.34
C LEU A 5 16.18 60.33 16.18
N ASP A 6 17.49 60.22 16.44
CA ASP A 6 18.40 59.53 15.52
C ASP A 6 18.25 58.03 15.81
N ILE A 7 17.44 57.36 14.99
CA ILE A 7 17.40 55.91 14.94
C ILE A 7 18.51 55.51 13.97
N ASP A 8 19.59 54.93 14.48
CA ASP A 8 20.60 54.23 13.68
C ASP A 8 20.30 52.73 13.78
N PRO A 9 19.46 52.17 12.90
CA PRO A 9 19.08 50.78 12.98
C PRO A 9 20.27 49.91 12.57
N ASP A 10 20.62 48.95 13.42
CA ASP A 10 21.56 47.90 13.06
C ASP A 10 20.93 46.99 12.01
N ILE A 11 21.17 47.32 10.74
CA ILE A 11 20.65 46.59 9.57
C ILE A 11 21.09 45.13 9.62
N VAL A 12 22.28 44.83 10.15
CA VAL A 12 22.79 43.45 10.25
C VAL A 12 21.97 42.66 11.27
N ALA A 13 21.67 43.26 12.44
CA ALA A 13 20.78 42.65 13.42
C ALA A 13 19.36 42.44 12.88
N MET A 14 18.83 43.39 12.10
CA MET A 14 17.50 43.24 11.49
C MET A 14 17.48 42.13 10.42
N MET A 15 18.48 42.08 9.56
CA MET A 15 18.58 41.03 8.53
C MET A 15 18.74 39.64 9.13
N THR A 16 19.55 39.49 10.18
CA THR A 16 19.72 38.19 10.86
C THR A 16 18.42 37.73 11.53
N ALA A 17 17.66 38.65 12.13
CA ALA A 17 16.35 38.36 12.69
C ALA A 17 15.35 37.91 11.61
N GLU A 18 15.36 38.57 10.45
CA GLU A 18 14.49 38.24 9.32
C GLU A 18 14.82 36.85 8.73
N VAL A 19 16.11 36.53 8.57
CA VAL A 19 16.54 35.19 8.12
C VAL A 19 16.09 34.13 9.12
N ALA A 20 16.27 34.36 10.43
CA ALA A 20 15.85 33.43 11.46
C ALA A 20 14.32 33.27 11.53
N ALA A 21 13.54 34.32 11.21
CA ALA A 21 12.10 34.23 11.03
C ALA A 21 11.74 33.35 9.83
N GLY A 22 12.42 33.56 8.70
CA GLY A 22 12.23 32.77 7.49
C GLY A 22 12.56 31.29 7.67
N GLU A 23 13.68 30.97 8.31
CA GLU A 23 14.05 29.58 8.62
C GLU A 23 12.99 28.87 9.46
N ARG A 24 12.43 29.56 10.46
CA ARG A 24 11.34 29.04 11.29
C ARG A 24 10.07 28.83 10.47
N ALA A 25 9.69 29.82 9.68
CA ALA A 25 8.48 29.77 8.84
C ALA A 25 8.54 28.64 7.81
N VAL A 26 9.66 28.51 7.09
CA VAL A 26 9.88 27.43 6.11
C VAL A 26 9.87 26.06 6.78
N SER A 27 10.56 25.92 7.91
CA SER A 27 10.59 24.64 8.64
C SER A 27 9.20 24.23 9.16
N ALA A 28 8.43 25.18 9.68
CA ALA A 28 7.06 24.95 10.14
C ALA A 28 6.14 24.56 8.98
N ALA A 29 6.20 25.29 7.87
CA ALA A 29 5.41 25.02 6.67
C ALA A 29 5.69 23.62 6.10
N ILE A 30 6.96 23.24 5.97
CA ILE A 30 7.36 21.92 5.47
C ILE A 30 6.92 20.81 6.44
N ARG A 31 7.02 21.04 7.75
CA ARG A 31 6.52 20.12 8.77
C ARG A 31 5.01 19.92 8.65
N GLU A 32 4.26 21.00 8.51
CA GLU A 32 2.81 20.96 8.36
C GLU A 32 2.41 20.25 7.06
N ALA A 33 2.98 20.64 5.92
CA ALA A 33 2.72 19.99 4.63
C ALA A 33 3.04 18.49 4.66
N GLY A 34 4.19 18.10 5.23
CA GLY A 34 4.59 16.69 5.33
C GLY A 34 3.70 15.86 6.28
N THR A 35 3.27 16.44 7.40
CA THR A 35 2.34 15.76 8.33
C THR A 35 0.92 15.67 7.76
N GLY A 36 0.47 16.73 7.08
CA GLY A 36 -0.79 16.77 6.33
C GLY A 36 -0.84 15.74 5.22
N LEU A 37 0.21 15.65 4.39
CA LEU A 37 0.32 14.65 3.32
C LEU A 37 0.24 13.22 3.85
N LYS A 38 0.98 12.92 4.94
CA LYS A 38 0.90 11.62 5.61
C LYS A 38 -0.51 11.31 6.12
N ALA A 39 -1.23 12.29 6.66
CA ALA A 39 -2.60 12.13 7.11
C ALA A 39 -3.56 11.89 5.94
N ALA A 40 -3.41 12.66 4.84
CA ALA A 40 -4.21 12.51 3.62
C ALA A 40 -4.05 11.12 2.99
N TRP A 41 -2.81 10.65 2.81
CA TRP A 41 -2.55 9.30 2.30
C TRP A 41 -3.14 8.21 3.20
N ARG A 42 -3.05 8.38 4.53
CA ARG A 42 -3.66 7.43 5.48
C ARG A 42 -5.18 7.39 5.32
N LEU A 43 -5.81 8.56 5.23
CA LEU A 43 -7.25 8.69 5.05
C LEU A 43 -7.68 8.05 3.72
N GLN A 44 -6.96 8.31 2.64
CA GLN A 44 -7.21 7.72 1.33
C GLN A 44 -7.14 6.18 1.38
N ILE A 45 -6.10 5.62 2.01
CA ILE A 45 -5.92 4.17 2.17
C ILE A 45 -7.07 3.54 2.97
N THR A 46 -7.48 4.17 4.07
CA THR A 46 -8.61 3.66 4.87
C THR A 46 -9.94 3.82 4.14
N GLY A 47 -10.15 4.95 3.46
CA GLY A 47 -11.36 5.23 2.67
C GLY A 47 -11.51 4.29 1.47
N ALA A 48 -10.40 3.84 0.90
CA ALA A 48 -10.34 2.81 -0.14
C ALA A 48 -10.59 1.36 0.38
N GLY A 49 -10.89 1.20 1.68
CA GLY A 49 -11.16 -0.09 2.31
C GLY A 49 -9.93 -1.00 2.43
N LEU A 50 -8.70 -0.46 2.33
CA LEU A 50 -7.46 -1.26 2.46
C LEU A 50 -7.05 -1.48 3.93
N GLY A 51 -7.77 -0.83 4.85
CA GLY A 51 -7.68 -1.06 6.28
C GLY A 51 -6.59 -0.28 7.00
N PRO A 52 -6.70 -0.18 8.34
CA PRO A 52 -5.85 0.71 9.14
C PRO A 52 -4.42 0.18 9.30
N ARG A 53 -4.16 -1.12 9.10
CA ARG A 53 -2.79 -1.67 9.15
C ARG A 53 -1.94 -1.14 8.01
N LEU A 54 -2.48 -1.09 6.79
CA LEU A 54 -1.77 -0.54 5.64
C LEU A 54 -1.59 0.98 5.77
N ALA A 55 -2.61 1.71 6.22
CA ALA A 55 -2.45 3.15 6.45
C ALA A 55 -1.31 3.47 7.44
N ARG A 56 -1.15 2.68 8.50
CA ARG A 56 -0.05 2.86 9.47
C ARG A 56 1.35 2.63 8.90
N THR A 57 1.48 2.01 7.72
CA THR A 57 2.78 1.88 7.05
C THR A 57 3.26 3.19 6.46
N ILE A 58 2.38 4.18 6.27
CA ILE A 58 2.78 5.53 5.84
C ILE A 58 3.53 6.23 6.96
N ARG A 59 4.73 6.69 6.64
CA ARG A 59 5.69 7.37 7.52
C ARG A 59 6.05 8.73 6.92
N SER A 60 6.56 9.59 7.78
CA SER A 60 7.05 10.90 7.40
C SER A 60 8.27 11.22 8.26
N GLU A 61 9.22 11.95 7.70
CA GLU A 61 10.40 12.45 8.40
C GLU A 61 10.77 13.82 7.85
N GLN A 62 11.32 14.66 8.73
CA GLN A 62 11.67 16.04 8.45
C GLN A 62 13.18 16.20 8.57
N PHE A 63 13.71 17.09 7.75
CA PHE A 63 15.10 17.49 7.74
C PHE A 63 15.20 19.02 7.62
N PRO A 64 16.09 19.69 8.37
CA PRO A 64 16.81 19.19 9.54
C PRO A 64 15.89 18.85 10.72
N LYS A 65 16.33 18.01 11.65
CA LYS A 65 15.48 17.58 12.81
C LYS A 65 15.47 18.56 13.97
N ALA A 66 16.59 19.25 14.19
CA ALA A 66 16.83 20.03 15.41
C ALA A 66 16.78 21.54 15.16
N THR A 67 17.18 21.98 13.96
CA THR A 67 17.39 23.40 13.66
C THR A 67 16.48 23.84 12.52
N PRO A 68 15.80 24.99 12.64
CA PRO A 68 15.14 25.62 11.52
C PRO A 68 16.11 25.87 10.36
N SER A 69 15.62 25.77 9.12
CA SER A 69 16.41 26.03 7.92
C SER A 69 15.52 26.46 6.76
N LEU A 70 16.04 27.34 5.91
CA LEU A 70 15.44 27.64 4.60
C LEU A 70 15.45 26.41 3.66
N ASN A 71 16.33 25.44 3.92
CA ASN A 71 16.42 24.19 3.17
C ASN A 71 15.64 23.06 3.84
N ALA A 72 14.59 23.38 4.60
CA ALA A 72 13.77 22.35 5.23
C ALA A 72 13.11 21.45 4.18
N ALA A 73 13.09 20.15 4.45
CA ALA A 73 12.47 19.14 3.61
C ALA A 73 11.67 18.13 4.45
N ALA A 74 10.61 17.58 3.86
CA ALA A 74 9.85 16.48 4.44
C ALA A 74 9.71 15.35 3.42
N VAL A 75 10.00 14.13 3.85
CA VAL A 75 9.83 12.92 3.04
C VAL A 75 8.67 12.13 3.60
N VAL A 76 7.73 11.71 2.75
CA VAL A 76 6.61 10.83 3.10
C VAL A 76 6.73 9.54 2.28
N TRP A 77 6.67 8.39 2.96
CA TRP A 77 6.86 7.09 2.31
C TRP A 77 6.02 5.99 2.96
N SER A 78 6.00 4.80 2.36
CA SER A 78 5.36 3.61 2.93
C SER A 78 6.38 2.52 3.24
N ASN A 79 6.26 1.88 4.41
CA ASN A 79 6.98 0.63 4.70
C ASN A 79 6.41 -0.59 3.93
N ALA A 80 5.33 -0.42 3.16
CA ALA A 80 4.75 -1.43 2.28
C ALA A 80 4.59 -0.89 0.85
N PRO A 81 5.69 -0.46 0.19
CA PRO A 81 5.63 0.29 -1.06
C PRO A 81 5.02 -0.53 -2.21
N VAL A 82 5.28 -1.84 -2.25
CA VAL A 82 4.73 -2.73 -3.29
C VAL A 82 3.20 -2.82 -3.23
N ILE A 83 2.63 -2.89 -2.02
CA ILE A 83 1.18 -3.02 -1.84
C ILE A 83 0.49 -1.69 -2.15
N VAL A 84 1.02 -0.60 -1.60
CA VAL A 84 0.50 0.75 -1.82
C VAL A 84 0.59 1.12 -3.31
N GLY A 85 1.77 0.95 -3.91
CA GLY A 85 2.00 1.23 -5.33
C GLY A 85 1.16 0.38 -6.27
N ALA A 86 0.85 -0.88 -5.90
CA ALA A 86 -0.06 -1.69 -6.68
C ALA A 86 -1.49 -1.09 -6.69
N HIS A 87 -1.96 -0.55 -5.57
CA HIS A 87 -3.27 0.10 -5.52
C HIS A 87 -3.29 1.51 -6.13
N ASP A 88 -2.15 2.16 -6.26
CA ASP A 88 -2.00 3.45 -6.94
C ASP A 88 -1.88 3.32 -8.47
N THR A 89 -1.24 2.26 -8.96
CA THR A 89 -1.05 2.01 -10.40
C THR A 89 -2.12 1.08 -11.01
N GLY A 90 -2.70 0.19 -10.21
CA GLY A 90 -3.63 -0.84 -10.65
C GLY A 90 -3.01 -1.81 -11.68
N PRO A 91 -1.95 -2.55 -11.37
CA PRO A 91 -1.21 -3.33 -12.36
C PRO A 91 -2.03 -4.53 -12.87
N LEU A 92 -1.70 -4.97 -14.09
CA LEU A 92 -2.15 -6.25 -14.64
C LEU A 92 -1.23 -7.36 -14.12
N ILE A 93 -1.78 -8.27 -13.32
CA ILE A 93 -1.06 -9.40 -12.73
C ILE A 93 -1.18 -10.59 -13.69
N ARG A 94 -0.04 -11.17 -14.05
CA ARG A 94 0.06 -12.39 -14.85
C ARG A 94 1.09 -13.33 -14.24
N SER A 95 1.05 -14.61 -14.62
CA SER A 95 2.08 -15.53 -14.16
C SER A 95 3.45 -15.12 -14.71
N LYS A 96 4.50 -15.26 -13.88
CA LYS A 96 5.89 -15.08 -14.30
C LYS A 96 6.39 -16.27 -15.11
N LYS A 97 5.89 -17.48 -14.80
CA LYS A 97 6.32 -18.74 -15.41
C LYS A 97 5.06 -19.52 -15.80
N GLY A 98 4.77 -19.57 -17.09
CA GLY A 98 3.58 -20.23 -17.65
C GLY A 98 2.39 -19.29 -17.88
N PHE A 99 1.29 -19.87 -18.34
CA PHE A 99 0.12 -19.12 -18.81
C PHE A 99 -0.90 -18.82 -17.70
N TRP A 100 -1.00 -19.66 -16.68
CA TRP A 100 -2.08 -19.59 -15.68
C TRP A 100 -1.60 -19.04 -14.32
N LEU A 101 -2.42 -18.16 -13.72
CA LEU A 101 -2.44 -17.91 -12.29
C LEU A 101 -3.34 -18.95 -11.62
N SER A 102 -2.79 -19.67 -10.63
CA SER A 102 -3.54 -20.62 -9.83
C SER A 102 -4.04 -19.98 -8.53
N ILE A 103 -5.35 -19.80 -8.45
CA ILE A 103 -6.03 -19.23 -7.27
C ILE A 103 -6.64 -20.38 -6.48
N PRO A 104 -6.14 -20.69 -5.26
CA PRO A 104 -6.68 -21.79 -4.46
C PRO A 104 -8.11 -21.48 -4.01
N THR A 105 -8.98 -22.47 -4.14
CA THR A 105 -10.31 -22.45 -3.52
C THR A 105 -10.20 -22.83 -2.04
N PRO A 106 -11.25 -22.64 -1.22
CA PRO A 106 -11.26 -23.13 0.15
C PRO A 106 -10.95 -24.63 0.27
N ALA A 107 -11.33 -25.42 -0.74
CA ALA A 107 -11.09 -26.87 -0.79
C ALA A 107 -9.60 -27.24 -0.87
N ALA A 108 -8.75 -26.35 -1.40
CA ALA A 108 -7.30 -26.55 -1.43
C ALA A 108 -6.65 -26.47 -0.04
N GLY A 109 -7.25 -25.71 0.89
CA GLY A 109 -6.65 -25.39 2.17
C GLY A 109 -5.40 -24.50 2.06
N LYS A 110 -4.62 -24.44 3.13
CA LYS A 110 -3.39 -23.61 3.23
C LYS A 110 -2.14 -24.45 2.97
N SER A 111 -1.03 -23.81 2.60
CA SER A 111 0.30 -24.46 2.56
C SER A 111 0.73 -24.92 3.97
N LEU A 112 1.63 -25.91 4.03
CA LEU A 112 2.28 -26.33 5.28
C LEU A 112 3.06 -25.18 5.95
N ARG A 113 3.64 -24.29 5.14
CA ARG A 113 4.37 -23.09 5.62
C ARG A 113 3.43 -21.92 5.96
N GLY A 114 2.11 -22.15 5.91
CA GLY A 114 1.10 -21.11 5.97
C GLY A 114 0.91 -20.40 4.63
N GLY A 115 -0.19 -19.66 4.49
CA GLY A 115 -0.51 -18.94 3.26
C GLY A 115 -1.10 -19.79 2.14
N ARG A 116 -0.94 -19.32 0.89
CA ARG A 116 -1.53 -19.91 -0.32
C ARG A 116 -0.74 -21.15 -0.74
N ILE A 117 -1.43 -22.27 -0.96
CA ILE A 117 -0.83 -23.51 -1.47
C ILE A 117 -0.68 -23.47 -2.99
N THR A 118 0.35 -24.10 -3.54
CA THR A 118 0.53 -24.26 -4.99
C THR A 118 -0.04 -25.60 -5.49
N PRO A 119 -0.40 -25.75 -6.77
CA PRO A 119 -0.90 -27.02 -7.32
C PRO A 119 0.02 -28.22 -7.05
N GLY A 120 1.31 -28.10 -7.39
CA GLY A 120 2.25 -29.19 -7.16
C GLY A 120 2.50 -29.51 -5.68
N GLU A 121 2.45 -28.51 -4.80
CA GLU A 121 2.48 -28.78 -3.35
C GLU A 121 1.21 -29.51 -2.88
N TRP A 122 0.06 -29.13 -3.41
CA TRP A 122 -1.22 -29.74 -3.05
C TRP A 122 -1.26 -31.22 -3.44
N GLU A 123 -0.80 -31.58 -4.64
CA GLU A 123 -0.72 -32.98 -5.10
C GLU A 123 0.22 -33.80 -4.22
N ARG A 124 1.45 -33.30 -3.98
CA ARG A 124 2.42 -33.98 -3.11
C ARG A 124 1.89 -34.21 -1.70
N ARG A 125 1.15 -33.25 -1.16
CA ARG A 125 0.60 -33.34 0.20
C ARG A 125 -0.59 -34.30 0.30
N THR A 126 -1.45 -34.31 -0.70
CA THR A 126 -2.71 -35.09 -0.66
C THR A 126 -2.57 -36.48 -1.27
N GLY A 127 -1.55 -36.71 -2.09
CA GLY A 127 -1.40 -37.93 -2.90
C GLY A 127 -2.43 -38.05 -4.02
N LEU A 128 -3.22 -37.00 -4.27
CA LEU A 128 -4.22 -36.96 -5.34
C LEU A 128 -3.68 -36.19 -6.53
N SER A 129 -4.06 -36.62 -7.74
CA SER A 129 -3.75 -35.90 -8.96
C SER A 129 -4.78 -34.80 -9.24
N LEU A 130 -4.30 -33.70 -9.79
CA LEU A 130 -5.13 -32.62 -10.31
C LEU A 130 -5.38 -32.85 -11.81
N ARG A 131 -6.66 -32.86 -12.18
CA ARG A 131 -7.09 -32.90 -13.58
C ARG A 131 -7.42 -31.49 -14.06
N PHE A 132 -6.85 -31.11 -15.19
CA PHE A 132 -7.17 -29.84 -15.84
C PHE A 132 -8.52 -29.93 -16.57
N ILE A 133 -9.39 -28.96 -16.32
CA ILE A 133 -10.65 -28.79 -17.03
C ILE A 133 -10.66 -27.41 -17.66
N TYR A 134 -10.63 -27.39 -18.99
CA TYR A 134 -10.81 -26.18 -19.76
C TYR A 134 -12.27 -25.71 -19.70
N ARG A 135 -12.46 -24.40 -19.55
CA ARG A 135 -13.78 -23.77 -19.64
C ARG A 135 -13.73 -22.61 -20.63
N ARG A 136 -14.56 -22.69 -21.67
CA ARG A 136 -14.67 -21.61 -22.68
C ARG A 136 -15.16 -20.30 -22.09
N ARG A 137 -16.00 -20.35 -21.05
CA ARG A 137 -16.50 -19.18 -20.31
C ARG A 137 -16.10 -19.28 -18.84
N GLY A 138 -15.45 -18.24 -18.33
CA GLY A 138 -14.97 -18.16 -16.96
C GLY A 138 -13.62 -18.83 -16.72
N PRO A 139 -13.17 -18.94 -15.45
CA PRO A 139 -11.89 -19.57 -15.12
C PRO A 139 -11.87 -21.06 -15.49
N SER A 140 -10.74 -21.52 -16.04
CA SER A 140 -10.44 -22.96 -16.15
C SER A 140 -10.14 -23.52 -14.76
N LEU A 141 -10.18 -24.83 -14.59
CA LEU A 141 -10.10 -25.45 -13.27
C LEU A 141 -8.99 -26.48 -13.18
N LEU A 142 -8.39 -26.59 -12.00
CA LEU A 142 -7.75 -27.83 -11.56
C LEU A 142 -8.68 -28.48 -10.55
N VAL A 143 -9.18 -29.66 -10.91
CA VAL A 143 -10.10 -30.42 -10.08
C VAL A 143 -9.45 -31.70 -9.62
N THR A 144 -9.99 -32.27 -8.55
CA THR A 144 -9.61 -33.61 -8.10
C THR A 144 -10.86 -34.42 -7.81
N GLU A 145 -10.73 -35.73 -7.85
CA GLU A 145 -11.76 -36.65 -7.37
C GLU A 145 -11.36 -37.13 -5.98
N GLY A 146 -12.20 -36.81 -5.01
CA GLY A 146 -11.91 -37.11 -3.60
C GLY A 146 -13.13 -36.86 -2.76
N ARG A 147 -12.97 -36.85 -1.45
CA ARG A 147 -14.06 -36.46 -0.52
C ARG A 147 -13.76 -35.10 0.08
N LEU A 148 -14.80 -34.36 0.47
CA LEU A 148 -14.64 -33.22 1.35
C LEU A 148 -14.61 -33.68 2.80
N ASN A 149 -13.65 -33.19 3.58
CA ASN A 149 -13.66 -33.38 5.03
C ASN A 149 -14.62 -32.37 5.71
N SER A 150 -14.79 -32.48 7.03
CA SER A 150 -15.63 -31.56 7.82
C SER A 150 -15.20 -30.09 7.74
N LYS A 151 -13.96 -29.82 7.29
CA LYS A 151 -13.42 -28.47 7.06
C LYS A 151 -13.57 -28.02 5.60
N GLY A 152 -14.33 -28.74 4.79
CA GLY A 152 -14.56 -28.45 3.37
C GLY A 152 -13.34 -28.65 2.48
N ARG A 153 -12.31 -29.38 2.92
CA ARG A 153 -11.08 -29.62 2.14
C ARG A 153 -11.16 -30.95 1.41
N ALA A 154 -10.67 -30.95 0.17
CA ALA A 154 -10.55 -32.18 -0.61
C ALA A 154 -9.42 -33.04 -0.06
N VAL A 155 -9.75 -34.31 0.23
CA VAL A 155 -8.84 -35.33 0.73
C VAL A 155 -9.12 -36.65 0.04
N ALA A 156 -8.13 -37.55 0.07
CA ALA A 156 -8.32 -38.90 -0.45
C ALA A 156 -9.48 -39.62 0.26
N SER A 157 -10.29 -40.35 -0.51
CA SER A 157 -11.29 -41.25 0.04
C SER A 157 -10.62 -42.54 0.49
N ARG A 158 -11.06 -43.07 1.64
CA ARG A 158 -10.65 -44.41 2.13
C ARG A 158 -11.66 -45.50 1.75
N SER A 159 -12.77 -45.12 1.12
CA SER A 159 -13.81 -46.05 0.71
C SER A 159 -13.38 -46.84 -0.52
N LYS A 160 -13.48 -48.17 -0.46
CA LYS A 160 -13.22 -49.06 -1.60
C LYS A 160 -14.33 -48.99 -2.66
N THR A 161 -15.53 -48.53 -2.29
CA THR A 161 -16.72 -48.49 -3.17
C THR A 161 -16.99 -47.11 -3.77
N GLY A 162 -16.13 -46.13 -3.53
CA GLY A 162 -16.31 -44.76 -4.06
C GLY A 162 -17.44 -43.95 -3.42
N ARG A 163 -18.14 -44.49 -2.40
CA ARG A 163 -19.18 -43.73 -1.67
C ARG A 163 -18.62 -42.41 -1.11
N GLY A 164 -19.31 -41.32 -1.41
CA GLY A 164 -18.97 -39.96 -0.96
C GLY A 164 -17.86 -39.26 -1.74
N LEU A 165 -17.48 -39.80 -2.92
CA LEU A 165 -16.60 -39.09 -3.86
C LEU A 165 -17.32 -37.92 -4.51
N VAL A 166 -16.59 -36.83 -4.68
CA VAL A 166 -17.00 -35.62 -5.38
C VAL A 166 -15.86 -35.13 -6.27
N THR A 167 -16.23 -34.50 -7.38
CA THR A 167 -15.27 -33.73 -8.17
C THR A 167 -15.17 -32.33 -7.58
N ALA A 168 -14.10 -32.08 -6.82
CA ALA A 168 -13.90 -30.82 -6.12
C ALA A 168 -12.99 -29.89 -6.94
N PRO A 169 -13.41 -28.65 -7.24
CA PRO A 169 -12.53 -27.64 -7.80
C PRO A 169 -11.53 -27.16 -6.74
N ILE A 170 -10.24 -27.37 -7.00
CA ILE A 170 -9.15 -27.05 -6.07
C ILE A 170 -8.51 -25.71 -6.43
N PHE A 171 -8.32 -25.44 -7.71
CA PHE A 171 -7.80 -24.14 -8.17
C PHE A 171 -8.66 -23.58 -9.30
N LEU A 172 -8.89 -22.26 -9.23
CA LEU A 172 -9.31 -21.46 -10.37
C LEU A 172 -8.06 -21.04 -11.14
N LEU A 173 -8.07 -21.26 -12.45
CA LEU A 173 -7.01 -20.87 -13.36
C LEU A 173 -7.49 -19.69 -14.21
N VAL A 174 -6.79 -18.57 -14.07
CA VAL A 174 -7.03 -17.35 -14.85
C VAL A 174 -5.74 -16.93 -15.54
N PRO A 175 -5.76 -16.42 -16.79
CA PRO A 175 -4.53 -16.02 -17.47
C PRO A 175 -3.90 -14.78 -16.81
N GLN A 176 -4.75 -13.84 -16.40
CA GLN A 176 -4.36 -12.57 -15.81
C GLN A 176 -5.49 -11.98 -14.97
N VAL A 177 -5.14 -11.07 -14.05
CA VAL A 177 -6.07 -10.32 -13.21
C VAL A 177 -5.64 -8.87 -13.16
N LYS A 178 -6.55 -7.92 -13.42
CA LYS A 178 -6.29 -6.50 -13.24
C LYS A 178 -6.60 -6.10 -11.80
N LEU A 179 -5.63 -5.55 -11.08
CA LEU A 179 -5.89 -4.97 -9.77
C LEU A 179 -6.57 -3.61 -9.96
N PRO A 180 -7.67 -3.30 -9.24
CA PRO A 180 -8.29 -2.00 -9.34
C PRO A 180 -7.36 -0.91 -8.75
N LYS A 181 -7.20 0.19 -9.49
CA LYS A 181 -6.61 1.43 -8.97
C LYS A 181 -7.59 2.01 -7.95
N ARG A 182 -7.13 2.09 -6.70
CA ARG A 182 -7.90 2.57 -5.55
C ARG A 182 -7.32 3.82 -4.91
N LEU A 183 -6.07 4.14 -5.21
CA LEU A 183 -5.34 5.27 -4.64
C LEU A 183 -4.96 6.25 -5.76
N ASP A 184 -4.72 7.48 -5.35
CA ASP A 184 -4.20 8.56 -6.18
C ASP A 184 -3.31 9.42 -5.29
N LEU A 185 -2.10 8.92 -5.03
CA LEU A 185 -1.18 9.52 -4.06
C LEU A 185 -0.52 10.78 -4.60
N ALA A 186 -0.30 10.83 -5.91
CA ALA A 186 0.29 11.96 -6.62
C ALA A 186 -0.58 13.21 -6.44
N ARG A 187 -1.90 13.09 -6.61
CA ARG A 187 -2.84 14.19 -6.41
C ARG A 187 -2.75 14.82 -5.02
N ASP A 188 -2.64 13.99 -3.97
CA ASP A 188 -2.54 14.50 -2.60
C ASP A 188 -1.14 15.10 -2.34
N ALA A 189 -0.10 14.60 -3.00
CA ALA A 189 1.25 15.17 -2.95
C ALA A 189 1.34 16.54 -3.63
N GLU A 190 0.73 16.70 -4.81
CA GLU A 190 0.61 17.98 -5.53
C GLU A 190 -0.11 19.03 -4.68
N ARG A 191 -1.25 18.66 -4.07
CA ARG A 191 -1.97 19.56 -3.16
C ARG A 191 -1.13 19.99 -1.96
N ALA A 192 -0.36 19.07 -1.38
CA ALA A 192 0.53 19.40 -0.27
C ALA A 192 1.64 20.35 -0.73
N HIS A 193 2.23 20.11 -1.90
CA HIS A 193 3.24 20.97 -2.49
C HIS A 193 2.71 22.40 -2.73
N ASP A 194 1.53 22.52 -3.34
CA ASP A 194 0.95 23.83 -3.68
C ASP A 194 0.56 24.63 -2.43
N SER A 195 0.29 23.95 -1.31
CA SER A 195 -0.01 24.60 -0.03
C SER A 195 1.22 25.23 0.64
N ILE A 196 2.45 24.83 0.27
CA ILE A 196 3.68 25.22 0.98
C ILE A 196 3.85 26.73 1.02
N VAL A 197 3.65 27.44 -0.11
CA VAL A 197 3.85 28.89 -0.16
C VAL A 197 2.89 29.62 0.80
N GLY A 198 1.61 29.21 0.79
CA GLY A 198 0.62 29.77 1.71
C GLY A 198 0.97 29.49 3.17
N LEU A 199 1.46 28.29 3.47
CA LEU A 199 1.91 27.91 4.81
C LEU A 199 3.15 28.71 5.24
N ILE A 200 4.12 28.95 4.35
CA ILE A 200 5.30 29.77 4.65
C ILE A 200 4.85 31.18 5.06
N VAL A 201 4.01 31.82 4.24
CA VAL A 201 3.52 33.18 4.52
C VAL A 201 2.76 33.23 5.85
N ALA A 202 1.88 32.25 6.10
CA ALA A 202 1.12 32.18 7.35
C ALA A 202 2.02 32.01 8.59
N ASN A 203 3.10 31.24 8.49
CA ASN A 203 4.05 31.02 9.58
C ASN A 203 5.11 32.13 9.72
N TRP A 204 5.24 33.02 8.73
CA TRP A 204 6.23 34.12 8.75
C TRP A 204 5.71 35.36 9.49
N VAL A 205 4.40 35.63 9.39
CA VAL A 205 3.74 36.77 10.04
C VAL A 205 3.34 36.46 11.50
N SER A 206 3.64 35.23 11.96
CA SER A 206 3.34 34.69 13.30
C SER A 206 4.41 35.00 14.35
#